data_AF-A0A3E0MMU6-F1
#
_entry.id   AF-A0A3E0MMU6-F1
#
_cell.length_a   1.000
_cell.length_b   1.000
_cell.length_c   1.000
_cell.angle_alpha   90.00
_cell.angle_beta   90.00
_cell.angle_gamma   90.00
#
_symmetry.space_group_name_H-M   'P 1'
#
loop_
_entity.id
_entity.type
_entity.pdbx_description
1 polymer ?
#
loop_
_entity_poly.entity_id
_entity_poly.type
_entity_poly.pdbx_seq_one_letter_code
_entity_poly.pdbx_strand_id
1 'polypeptide(L)'
;PVAGTGETLAELAGELKLPDGALAQTVETYNQAAASGHDEKFHKSADWLKPLTGPFVALDCTPGNGAFFPHFTLGGLDTTVDGQVLTAQGEIIPGLYAAGRTACGVPRRGDGYASGSSVGDATFSGRRAGRQAAAA
;
A
#
# COMPACT_ATOMS: atom_id res chain seq x y z
N PRO A 1 15.43 -13.31 -0.91
CA PRO A 1 14.33 -12.94 0.01
C PRO A 1 14.10 -13.92 1.17
N VAL A 2 14.66 -15.13 1.21
CA VAL A 2 14.57 -15.94 2.44
C VAL A 2 15.47 -15.31 3.51
N ALA A 3 14.88 -15.00 4.66
CA ALA A 3 15.55 -14.39 5.82
C ALA A 3 15.99 -15.42 6.86
N GLY A 4 15.32 -16.57 6.90
CA GLY A 4 15.63 -17.68 7.78
C GLY A 4 14.69 -18.87 7.59
N THR A 5 15.07 -19.99 8.18
CA THR A 5 14.36 -21.27 8.14
C THR A 5 14.42 -21.94 9.52
N GLY A 6 13.53 -22.90 9.78
CA GLY A 6 13.62 -23.69 11.01
C GLY A 6 12.58 -24.79 11.06
N GLU A 7 12.95 -25.94 11.61
CA GLU A 7 12.00 -27.02 11.91
C GLU A 7 11.09 -26.61 13.07
N THR A 8 11.60 -25.74 13.95
CA THR A 8 10.86 -25.14 15.06
C THR A 8 10.85 -23.62 15.01
N LEU A 9 9.89 -23.00 15.70
CA LEU A 9 9.83 -21.54 15.83
C LEU A 9 11.02 -20.97 16.60
N ALA A 10 11.60 -21.74 17.52
CA ALA A 10 12.77 -21.31 18.28
C ALA A 10 14.02 -21.22 17.38
N GLU A 11 14.22 -22.22 16.51
CA GLU A 11 15.29 -22.19 15.50
C GLU A 11 15.15 -20.99 14.57
N LEU A 12 13.94 -20.80 14.00
CA LEU A 12 13.69 -19.68 13.10
C LEU A 12 13.87 -18.33 13.81
N ALA A 13 13.38 -18.18 15.05
CA ALA A 13 13.57 -16.95 15.81
C ALA A 13 15.04 -16.65 16.09
N GLY A 14 15.84 -17.68 16.38
CA GLY A 14 17.29 -17.57 16.57
C GLY A 14 18.01 -17.12 15.30
N GLU A 15 17.67 -17.69 14.14
CA GLU A 15 18.26 -17.30 12.86
C GLU A 15 17.93 -15.83 12.50
N LEU A 16 16.67 -15.43 12.74
CA LEU A 16 16.20 -14.06 12.54
C LEU A 16 16.65 -13.07 13.63
N LYS A 17 17.31 -13.55 14.70
CA LYS A 17 17.74 -12.76 15.86
C LYS A 17 16.58 -11.98 16.51
N LEU A 18 15.40 -12.60 16.56
CA LEU A 18 14.23 -12.03 17.23
C LEU A 18 14.33 -12.23 18.75
N PRO A 19 13.68 -11.36 19.55
CA PRO A 19 13.58 -11.58 20.99
C PRO A 19 12.96 -12.94 21.32
N ASP A 20 13.49 -13.60 22.35
CA ASP A 20 13.04 -14.92 22.79
C ASP A 20 11.53 -14.94 23.04
N GLY A 21 10.85 -15.94 22.47
CA GLY A 21 9.40 -16.13 22.64
C GLY A 21 8.50 -15.20 21.80
N ALA A 22 8.99 -14.09 21.25
CA ALA A 22 8.16 -13.13 20.52
C ALA A 22 7.48 -13.75 19.28
N LEU A 23 8.23 -14.55 18.51
CA LEU A 23 7.70 -15.26 17.35
C LEU A 23 6.72 -16.37 17.78
N ALA A 24 7.07 -17.13 18.83
CA ALA A 24 6.24 -18.22 19.34
C ALA A 24 4.86 -17.70 19.80
N GLN A 25 4.84 -16.62 20.59
CA GLN A 25 3.60 -16.01 21.06
C GLN A 25 2.73 -15.48 19.90
N THR A 26 3.37 -14.89 18.88
CA THR A 26 2.67 -14.40 17.68
C THR A 26 2.01 -15.55 16.92
N VAL A 27 2.74 -16.64 16.69
CA VAL A 27 2.22 -17.82 15.97
C VAL A 27 1.16 -18.55 16.78
N GLU A 28 1.32 -18.65 18.10
CA GLU A 28 0.31 -19.25 18.98
C GLU A 28 -1.01 -18.46 18.93
N THR A 29 -0.95 -17.14 19.08
CA THR A 29 -2.12 -16.26 19.00
C THR A 29 -2.81 -16.40 17.63
N TYR A 30 -2.03 -16.40 16.56
CA TYR A 30 -2.57 -16.56 15.21
C TYR A 30 -3.18 -17.96 14.99
N ASN A 31 -2.56 -19.02 15.51
CA ASN A 31 -3.08 -20.38 15.39
C ASN A 31 -4.38 -20.59 16.19
N GLN A 32 -4.54 -19.92 17.34
CA GLN A 32 -5.80 -19.88 18.08
C GLN A 32 -6.91 -19.20 17.27
N ALA A 33 -6.63 -18.04 16.66
CA ALA A 33 -7.55 -17.37 15.75
C ALA A 33 -7.89 -18.25 14.52
N ALA A 34 -6.91 -18.98 13.99
CA ALA A 34 -7.14 -19.89 12.89
C ALA A 34 -8.00 -21.10 13.28
N ALA A 35 -7.83 -21.63 14.49
CA ALA A 35 -8.65 -22.72 15.01
C ALA A 35 -10.10 -22.30 15.31
N SER A 36 -10.30 -21.05 15.77
CA SER A 36 -11.65 -20.50 16.01
C SER A 36 -12.34 -19.99 14.74
N GLY A 37 -11.58 -19.77 13.66
CA GLY A 37 -12.06 -19.13 12.43
C GLY A 37 -12.30 -17.63 12.57
N HIS A 38 -11.81 -17.00 13.64
CA HIS A 38 -12.01 -15.59 13.93
C HIS A 38 -10.73 -14.92 14.43
N ASP A 39 -10.20 -13.99 13.64
CA ASP A 39 -9.12 -13.09 14.03
C ASP A 39 -9.69 -11.80 14.62
N GLU A 40 -9.76 -11.75 15.96
CA GLU A 40 -10.26 -10.58 16.69
C GLU A 40 -9.32 -9.38 16.56
N LYS A 41 -8.03 -9.61 16.34
CA LYS A 41 -7.01 -8.55 16.40
C LYS A 41 -6.91 -7.75 15.12
N PHE A 42 -6.92 -8.44 13.97
CA PHE A 42 -6.74 -7.80 12.66
C PHE A 42 -7.84 -8.13 11.66
N HIS A 43 -8.85 -8.90 12.07
CA HIS A 43 -10.04 -9.20 11.26
C HIS A 43 -9.72 -9.82 9.91
N LYS A 44 -8.65 -10.62 9.83
CA LYS A 44 -8.36 -11.42 8.64
C LYS A 44 -9.55 -12.34 8.33
N SER A 45 -9.96 -12.35 7.07
CA SER A 45 -11.06 -13.21 6.61
C SER A 45 -10.82 -14.68 6.97
N ALA A 46 -11.87 -15.34 7.45
CA ALA A 46 -11.87 -16.74 7.84
C ALA A 46 -11.37 -17.68 6.72
N ASP A 47 -11.66 -17.35 5.45
CA ASP A 47 -11.23 -18.13 4.28
C ASP A 47 -9.70 -18.27 4.17
N TRP A 48 -8.96 -17.33 4.77
CA TRP A 48 -7.50 -17.27 4.72
C TRP A 48 -6.84 -17.63 6.05
N LEU A 49 -7.62 -17.92 7.08
CA LEU A 49 -7.11 -18.37 8.37
C LEU A 49 -6.75 -19.85 8.30
N LYS A 50 -5.47 -20.15 8.45
CA LYS A 50 -4.91 -21.50 8.43
C LYS A 50 -3.80 -21.57 9.48
N PRO A 51 -3.78 -22.58 10.36
CA PRO A 51 -2.69 -22.73 11.32
C PRO A 51 -1.33 -22.81 10.61
N LEU A 52 -0.33 -22.15 11.20
CA LEU A 52 1.07 -22.26 10.79
C LEU A 52 1.72 -23.39 11.59
N THR A 53 2.20 -24.40 10.88
CA THR A 53 2.94 -25.55 11.43
C THR A 53 4.26 -25.69 10.69
N GLY A 54 5.27 -26.26 11.36
CA GLY A 54 6.60 -26.43 10.78
C GLY A 54 6.63 -27.41 9.59
N PRO A 55 7.70 -27.39 8.79
CA PRO A 55 8.85 -26.48 8.89
C PRO A 55 8.50 -25.05 8.48
N PHE A 56 9.22 -24.08 9.04
CA PHE A 56 8.97 -22.65 8.88
C PHE A 56 10.01 -22.00 7.98
N VAL A 57 9.55 -21.01 7.20
CA VAL A 57 10.39 -20.16 6.36
C VAL A 57 9.94 -18.72 6.55
N ALA A 58 10.89 -17.82 6.78
CA ALA A 58 10.65 -16.38 6.80
C ALA A 58 11.18 -15.73 5.53
N LEU A 59 10.39 -14.80 4.97
CA LEU A 59 10.79 -13.98 3.85
C LEU A 59 11.07 -12.54 4.33
N ASP A 60 12.22 -12.00 3.93
CA ASP A 60 12.56 -10.59 4.11
C ASP A 60 11.72 -9.73 3.16
N CYS A 61 10.76 -9.03 3.74
CA CYS A 61 9.89 -8.05 3.08
C CYS A 61 10.31 -6.59 3.39
N THR A 62 11.55 -6.36 3.84
CA THR A 62 12.06 -5.00 4.11
C THR A 62 12.26 -4.22 2.81
N PRO A 63 11.62 -3.05 2.64
CA PRO A 63 11.82 -2.22 1.45
C PRO A 63 13.29 -1.85 1.23
N GLY A 64 13.80 -2.09 0.03
CA GLY A 64 15.17 -1.76 -0.36
C GLY A 64 16.25 -2.77 0.05
N ASN A 65 15.89 -3.85 0.76
CA ASN A 65 16.82 -4.94 1.08
C ASN A 65 16.35 -6.27 0.48
N GLY A 66 15.17 -6.73 0.89
CA GLY A 66 14.65 -8.04 0.57
C GLY A 66 13.89 -8.08 -0.76
N ALA A 67 12.58 -8.33 -0.69
CA ALA A 67 11.76 -8.37 -1.89
C ALA A 67 11.63 -7.00 -2.58
N PHE A 68 11.50 -7.01 -3.90
CA PHE A 68 11.26 -5.80 -4.68
C PHE A 68 9.78 -5.41 -4.61
N PHE A 69 9.48 -4.25 -4.03
CA PHE A 69 8.14 -3.68 -3.96
C PHE A 69 8.08 -2.41 -4.81
N PRO A 70 7.52 -2.46 -6.04
CA PRO A 70 7.41 -1.27 -6.87
C PRO A 70 6.45 -0.26 -6.22
N HIS A 71 6.86 1.00 -6.23
CA HIS A 71 6.07 2.11 -5.70
C HIS A 71 6.20 3.33 -6.61
N PHE A 72 5.25 4.26 -6.51
CA PHE A 72 5.23 5.50 -7.28
C PHE A 72 4.61 6.62 -6.44
N THR A 73 4.85 7.87 -6.83
CA THR A 73 4.37 9.04 -6.09
C THR A 73 2.89 9.31 -6.37
N LEU A 74 2.17 9.77 -5.34
CA LEU A 74 0.75 10.14 -5.40
C LEU A 74 0.48 11.66 -5.39
N GLY A 75 1.50 12.46 -5.07
CA GLY A 75 1.45 13.93 -5.14
C GLY A 75 1.51 14.49 -6.56
N GLY A 76 1.38 15.80 -6.68
CA GLY A 76 1.41 16.55 -7.94
C GLY A 76 0.95 17.99 -7.75
N LEU A 77 0.72 18.70 -8.85
CA LEU A 77 0.16 20.05 -8.85
C LEU A 77 -1.27 20.07 -8.27
N ASP A 78 -1.61 21.13 -7.55
CA ASP A 78 -2.99 21.38 -7.17
C ASP A 78 -3.79 21.83 -8.40
N THR A 79 -5.00 21.31 -8.55
CA THR A 79 -5.88 21.62 -9.67
C THR A 79 -7.32 21.76 -9.22
N THR A 80 -8.08 22.59 -9.94
CA THR A 80 -9.54 22.49 -9.93
C THR A 80 -10.00 21.13 -10.46
N VAL A 81 -11.30 20.82 -10.34
CA VAL A 81 -11.90 19.63 -10.96
C VAL A 81 -11.79 19.63 -12.49
N ASP A 82 -11.56 20.79 -13.11
CA ASP A 82 -11.37 20.96 -14.55
C ASP A 82 -9.90 21.01 -14.96
N GLY A 83 -8.99 20.70 -14.05
CA GLY A 83 -7.56 20.55 -14.33
C GLY A 83 -6.78 21.86 -14.41
N GLN A 84 -7.37 23.01 -14.08
CA GLN A 84 -6.67 24.29 -14.03
C GLN A 84 -5.73 24.29 -12.81
N VAL A 85 -4.45 24.61 -13.01
CA VAL A 85 -3.46 24.59 -11.94
C VAL A 85 -3.66 25.77 -10.99
N LEU A 86 -3.49 25.52 -9.69
CA LEU A 86 -3.63 26.53 -8.64
C LEU A 86 -2.27 27.02 -8.12
N THR A 87 -2.22 28.30 -7.75
CA THR A 87 -1.13 28.88 -6.95
C THR A 87 -1.21 28.38 -5.50
N ALA A 88 -0.19 28.71 -4.69
CA ALA A 88 -0.21 28.41 -3.26
C ALA A 88 -1.35 29.13 -2.49
N GLN A 89 -1.88 30.22 -3.06
CA GLN A 89 -3.01 30.97 -2.51
C GLN A 89 -4.37 30.41 -2.98
N GLY A 90 -4.37 29.37 -3.82
CA GLY A 90 -5.58 28.77 -4.38
C GLY A 90 -6.14 29.50 -5.60
N GLU A 91 -5.38 30.42 -6.21
CA GLU A 91 -5.79 31.15 -7.40
C GLU A 91 -5.47 30.36 -8.67
N ILE A 92 -6.31 30.47 -9.70
CA ILE A 92 -6.06 29.80 -10.98
C ILE A 92 -4.89 30.46 -11.70
N ILE A 93 -3.95 29.66 -12.20
CA ILE A 93 -2.91 30.10 -13.15
C ILE A 93 -3.49 30.04 -14.57
N PRO A 94 -3.74 31.18 -15.24
CA PRO A 94 -4.39 31.19 -16.55
C PRO A 94 -3.56 30.44 -17.60
N GLY A 95 -4.23 29.59 -18.39
CA GLY A 95 -3.61 28.82 -19.47
C GLY A 95 -2.81 27.59 -19.04
N LEU A 96 -2.65 27.34 -17.73
CA LEU A 96 -1.91 26.19 -17.22
C LEU A 96 -2.85 25.09 -16.71
N TYR A 97 -2.70 23.89 -17.26
CA TYR A 97 -3.51 22.72 -16.93
C TYR A 97 -2.64 21.52 -16.56
N ALA A 98 -3.13 20.67 -15.66
CA ALA A 98 -2.50 19.42 -15.29
C ALA A 98 -3.53 18.30 -15.10
N ALA A 99 -3.10 17.06 -15.31
CA ALA A 99 -3.94 15.87 -15.20
C ALA A 99 -3.09 14.65 -14.86
N GLY A 100 -3.76 13.57 -14.41
CA GLY A 100 -3.09 12.31 -14.06
C GLY A 100 -1.99 12.51 -13.02
N ARG A 101 -0.88 11.78 -13.16
CA ARG A 101 0.19 11.76 -12.16
C ARG A 101 1.06 13.02 -12.08
N THR A 102 0.84 14.00 -12.94
CA THR A 102 1.39 15.36 -12.79
C THR A 102 0.54 16.23 -11.86
N ALA A 103 -0.75 15.90 -11.69
CA ALA A 103 -1.67 16.55 -10.77
C ALA A 103 -1.90 15.71 -9.50
N CYS A 104 -2.41 16.37 -8.48
CA CYS A 104 -2.81 15.75 -7.23
C CYS A 104 -4.31 15.39 -7.30
N GLY A 105 -4.63 14.26 -7.94
CA GLY A 105 -6.01 13.82 -8.20
C GLY A 105 -6.63 13.00 -7.07
N VAL A 106 -7.41 11.95 -7.40
CA VAL A 106 -8.16 11.16 -6.40
C VAL A 106 -7.34 10.66 -5.20
N PRO A 107 -6.12 10.10 -5.36
CA PRO A 107 -5.32 9.61 -4.23
C PRO A 107 -4.50 10.71 -3.52
N ARG A 108 -4.91 11.98 -3.64
CA ARG A 108 -4.18 13.18 -3.20
C ARG A 108 -3.71 13.20 -1.76
N ARG A 109 -4.43 12.57 -0.82
CA ARG A 109 -4.04 12.51 0.59
C ARG A 109 -2.99 11.43 0.89
N GLY A 110 -2.82 10.46 0.00
CA GLY A 110 -1.92 9.32 0.24
C GLY A 110 -2.38 8.38 1.36
N ASP A 111 -3.54 8.63 2.00
CA ASP A 111 -4.10 7.80 3.08
C ASP A 111 -4.42 6.37 2.63
N GLY A 112 -4.58 6.15 1.33
CA GLY A 112 -4.83 4.85 0.74
C GLY A 112 -4.74 4.88 -0.78
N TYR A 113 -4.67 3.70 -1.38
CA TYR A 113 -4.64 3.52 -2.82
C TYR A 113 -5.44 2.29 -3.22
N ALA A 114 -6.32 2.45 -4.21
CA ALA A 114 -7.01 1.33 -4.84
C ALA A 114 -6.49 1.15 -6.26
N SER A 115 -6.18 -0.10 -6.64
CA SER A 115 -5.73 -0.42 -8.00
C SER A 115 -6.73 0.09 -9.04
N GLY A 116 -6.22 0.64 -10.13
CA GLY A 116 -7.02 1.29 -11.17
C GLY A 116 -7.29 2.78 -10.93
N SER A 117 -7.19 3.28 -9.69
CA SER A 117 -7.48 4.69 -9.37
C SER A 117 -6.61 5.66 -10.16
N SER A 118 -5.32 5.37 -10.33
CA SER A 118 -4.39 6.22 -11.08
C SER A 118 -4.77 6.35 -12.56
N VAL A 119 -5.09 5.24 -13.23
CA VAL A 119 -5.47 5.23 -14.65
C VAL A 119 -6.87 5.85 -14.84
N GLY A 120 -7.81 5.53 -13.94
CA GLY A 120 -9.14 6.14 -13.93
C GLY A 120 -9.08 7.66 -13.76
N ASP A 121 -8.31 8.13 -12.78
CA ASP A 121 -8.08 9.56 -12.54
C ASP A 121 -7.44 10.25 -13.75
N ALA A 122 -6.35 9.69 -14.29
CA ALA A 122 -5.66 10.28 -15.44
C ALA A 122 -6.57 10.41 -16.68
N THR A 123 -7.37 9.40 -16.98
CA THR A 123 -8.31 9.43 -18.12
C THR A 123 -9.48 10.37 -17.88
N PHE A 124 -10.02 10.40 -16.66
CA PHE A 124 -11.11 11.29 -16.29
C PHE A 124 -10.67 12.77 -16.28
N SER A 125 -9.61 13.09 -15.53
CA SER A 125 -9.11 14.45 -15.37
C SER A 125 -8.52 14.96 -16.69
N GLY A 126 -7.84 14.10 -17.46
CA GLY A 126 -7.31 14.45 -18.78
C GLY A 126 -8.39 14.90 -19.76
N ARG A 127 -9.54 14.20 -19.78
CA ARG A 127 -10.69 14.60 -20.62
C ARG A 127 -11.29 15.94 -20.19
N ARG A 128 -11.35 16.23 -18.89
CA ARG A 128 -11.86 17.51 -18.37
C ARG A 128 -10.90 18.66 -18.68
N ALA A 129 -9.63 18.49 -18.34
CA ALA A 129 -8.58 19.46 -18.64
C ALA A 129 -8.50 19.79 -20.13
N GLY A 130 -8.55 18.77 -21.00
CA GLY A 130 -8.53 18.99 -22.45
C GLY A 130 -9.73 19.78 -22.97
N ARG A 131 -10.95 19.51 -22.45
CA ARG A 131 -12.15 20.27 -22.82
C ARG A 131 -12.09 21.71 -22.31
N GLN A 132 -11.64 21.91 -21.08
CA GLN A 132 -11.51 23.24 -20.48
C GLN A 132 -10.45 24.07 -21.22
N ALA A 133 -9.30 23.47 -21.54
CA ALA A 133 -8.24 24.13 -22.30
C ALA A 133 -8.69 24.52 -23.70
N ALA A 134 -9.54 23.72 -24.37
CA ALA A 134 -10.05 24.03 -25.70
C ALA A 134 -11.13 25.13 -25.72
N ALA A 135 -11.78 25.39 -24.59
CA ALA A 135 -12.83 26.40 -24.45
C ALA A 135 -12.32 27.74 -23.88
N ALA A 136 -11.04 27.82 -23.52
CA ALA A 136 -10.41 28.98 -22.88
C ALA A 136 -9.89 30.02 -23.88
#